data_AF-A0A7C5M766-F1
#
_entry.id   AF-A0A7C5M766-F1
#
_cell.length_a   1.000
_cell.length_b   1.000
_cell.length_c   1.000
_cell.angle_alpha   90.00
_cell.angle_beta   90.00
_cell.angle_gamma   90.00
#
_symmetry.space_group_name_H-M   'P 1'
#
loop_
_entity.id
_entity.type
_entity.pdbx_description
1 polymer ?
#
loop_
_entity_poly.entity_id
_entity_poly.type
_entity_poly.pdbx_seq_one_letter_code
_entity_poly.pdbx_strand_id
1 'polypeptide(L)'
;MPDQPQGAPCRTPDAFAKVVLEAGRWVVYLNVPEWEDDTAPDASPLVNRWQRINDYATEQEARVAAGWFERSANRKVKPPTGF
;
A
#
# COMPACT_ATOMS: atom_id res chain seq x y z
N MET A 1 4.82 -39.02 -7.68
CA MET A 1 3.90 -37.87 -7.78
C MET A 1 4.72 -36.66 -7.40
N PRO A 2 4.89 -35.64 -8.27
CA PRO A 2 5.69 -34.48 -7.91
C PRO A 2 4.94 -33.61 -6.91
N ASP A 3 5.65 -33.25 -5.85
CA ASP A 3 5.30 -32.32 -4.79
C ASP A 3 5.06 -30.94 -5.42
N GLN A 4 3.81 -30.48 -5.51
CA GLN A 4 3.53 -29.10 -5.87
C GLN A 4 3.98 -28.22 -4.70
N PRO A 5 4.88 -27.24 -4.89
CA PRO A 5 5.11 -26.24 -3.86
C PRO A 5 3.78 -25.50 -3.71
N GLN A 6 3.10 -25.74 -2.58
CA GLN A 6 1.90 -25.00 -2.19
C GLN A 6 2.24 -23.52 -2.29
N GLY A 7 1.69 -22.86 -3.32
CA GLY A 7 1.93 -21.46 -3.60
C GLY A 7 1.75 -20.65 -2.33
N ALA A 8 2.79 -19.90 -1.97
CA ALA A 8 2.72 -18.95 -0.87
C ALA A 8 1.41 -18.16 -1.01
N PRO A 9 0.65 -17.95 0.08
CA PRO A 9 -0.62 -17.24 -0.01
C PRO A 9 -0.35 -15.92 -0.73
N CYS A 10 -1.11 -15.64 -1.79
CA CYS A 10 -1.11 -14.37 -2.49
C CYS A 10 -1.51 -13.28 -1.47
N ARG A 11 -0.57 -12.86 -0.62
CA ARG A 11 -0.72 -11.69 0.23
C ARG A 11 -0.71 -10.53 -0.73
N THR A 12 -1.89 -10.04 -1.07
CA THR A 12 -2.03 -8.70 -1.63
C THR A 12 -1.30 -7.79 -0.65
N PRO A 13 -0.26 -7.07 -1.08
CA PRO A 13 0.46 -6.19 -0.16
C PRO A 13 -0.49 -5.11 0.33
N ASP A 14 -0.58 -4.96 1.64
CA ASP A 14 -1.38 -3.91 2.24
C ASP A 14 -0.73 -2.54 1.96
N ALA A 15 -1.56 -1.56 1.62
CA ALA A 15 -1.20 -0.15 1.64
C ALA A 15 -0.86 0.28 3.09
N PHE A 16 0.17 1.10 3.21
CA PHE A 16 0.71 1.58 4.49
C PHE A 16 0.96 3.09 4.43
N ALA A 17 0.70 3.81 5.52
CA ALA A 17 0.92 5.25 5.59
C ALA A 17 2.05 5.58 6.57
N LYS A 18 2.84 6.59 6.21
CA LYS A 18 3.95 7.09 7.00
C LYS A 18 3.72 8.55 7.34
N VAL A 19 3.98 8.92 8.59
CA VAL A 19 3.97 10.31 9.07
C VAL A 19 5.42 10.79 9.21
N VAL A 20 5.73 11.95 8.63
CA VAL A 20 7.09 12.55 8.65
C VAL A 20 6.99 14.04 8.96
N LEU A 21 7.92 14.55 9.77
CA LEU A 21 8.04 15.99 10.00
C LEU A 21 8.91 16.63 8.90
N GLU A 22 8.33 17.52 8.10
CA GLU A 22 9.02 18.28 7.06
C GLU A 22 8.73 19.77 7.20
N ALA A 23 9.76 20.60 7.24
CA ALA A 23 9.62 22.07 7.30
C ALA A 23 8.62 22.58 8.37
N GLY A 24 8.56 21.89 9.52
CA GLY A 24 7.66 22.25 10.63
C GLY A 24 6.20 21.82 10.45
N ARG A 25 5.89 21.01 9.43
CA ARG A 25 4.56 20.42 9.19
C ARG A 25 4.64 18.89 9.21
N TRP A 26 3.60 18.26 9.73
CA TRP A 26 3.49 16.80 9.77
C TRP A 26 2.84 16.29 8.50
N VAL A 27 3.62 15.63 7.65
CA VAL A 27 3.22 15.18 6.32
C VAL A 27 2.84 13.71 6.37
N VAL A 28 1.69 13.38 5.80
CA VAL A 28 1.24 11.99 5.63
C VAL A 28 1.56 11.54 4.22
N TYR A 29 2.32 10.47 4.11
CA TYR A 29 2.58 9.74 2.88
C TYR A 29 1.80 8.43 2.89
N LEU A 30 1.18 8.05 1.78
CA LEU A 30 0.56 6.76 1.59
C LEU A 30 1.35 5.98 0.54
N ASN A 31 1.76 4.77 0.90
CA ASN A 31 2.28 3.79 -0.04
C ASN A 31 1.13 2.93 -0.53
N VAL A 32 0.87 2.99 -1.83
CA VAL A 32 -0.06 2.08 -2.50
C VAL A 32 0.77 1.12 -3.34
N PRO A 33 0.90 -0.16 -2.94
CA PRO A 33 1.56 -1.16 -3.76
C PRO A 33 0.65 -1.52 -4.94
N GLU A 34 1.16 -1.34 -6.15
CA GLU A 34 0.45 -1.66 -7.40
C GLU A 34 1.16 -2.87 -8.07
N TRP A 35 0.38 -3.79 -8.64
CA TRP A 35 0.92 -4.86 -9.48
C TRP A 35 1.32 -4.28 -10.83
N GLU A 36 2.54 -4.56 -11.28
CA GLU A 36 3.00 -4.12 -12.59
C GLU A 36 2.50 -5.13 -13.65
N ASP A 37 1.39 -4.77 -14.29
CA ASP A 37 0.78 -5.40 -15.49
C ASP A 37 0.50 -6.93 -15.42
N ASP A 38 -0.79 -7.30 -15.36
CA ASP A 38 -1.29 -8.69 -15.34
C ASP A 38 -0.99 -9.49 -16.62
N THR A 39 -0.36 -8.88 -17.64
CA THR A 39 -0.04 -9.54 -18.91
C THR A 39 1.34 -10.20 -18.95
N ALA A 40 2.20 -9.99 -17.94
CA ALA A 40 3.51 -10.60 -17.86
C ALA A 40 3.43 -12.01 -17.24
N PRO A 41 3.95 -13.07 -17.90
CA PRO A 41 3.95 -14.44 -17.38
C PRO A 41 4.87 -14.66 -16.16
N ASP A 42 5.74 -13.69 -15.87
CA ASP A 42 6.48 -13.56 -14.62
C ASP A 42 5.80 -12.47 -13.81
N ALA A 43 5.24 -12.80 -12.65
CA ALA A 43 4.63 -11.82 -11.75
C ALA A 43 5.66 -10.72 -11.42
N SER A 44 5.52 -9.58 -12.08
CA SER A 44 6.43 -8.45 -11.88
C SER A 44 6.36 -7.96 -10.43
N PRO A 45 7.48 -7.49 -9.87
CA PRO A 45 7.54 -7.10 -8.47
C PRO A 45 6.55 -5.97 -8.18
N LEU A 46 5.90 -6.06 -7.02
CA LEU A 46 5.02 -5.01 -6.49
C LEU A 46 5.74 -3.66 -6.45
N VAL A 47 5.23 -2.68 -7.19
CA VAL A 47 5.80 -1.35 -7.21
C VAL A 47 5.22 -0.55 -6.05
N ASN A 48 6.10 -0.09 -5.16
CA ASN A 48 5.73 0.76 -4.04
C ASN A 48 5.63 2.22 -4.50
N ARG A 49 4.40 2.71 -4.63
CA ARG A 49 4.15 4.11 -5.00
C ARG A 49 3.82 4.94 -3.78
N TRP A 50 4.76 5.77 -3.37
CA TRP A 50 4.57 6.74 -2.31
C TRP A 50 3.92 8.03 -2.84
N GLN A 51 2.80 8.41 -2.23
CA GLN A 51 2.12 9.67 -2.53
C GLN A 51 1.98 10.51 -1.26
N ARG A 52 2.35 11.79 -1.36
CA ARG A 52 2.06 12.78 -0.32
C ARG A 52 0.56 13.08 -0.35
N ILE A 53 -0.12 12.82 0.75
CA ILE A 53 -1.57 13.01 0.83
C ILE A 53 -1.91 14.40 1.33
N ASN A 54 -1.35 14.80 2.47
CA ASN A 54 -1.60 16.09 3.06
C ASN A 54 -0.55 16.45 4.12
N ASP A 55 -0.49 17.72 4.50
CA ASP A 55 0.26 18.22 5.64
C ASP A 55 -0.64 18.74 6.76
N TYR A 56 -0.19 18.55 8.00
CA TYR A 56 -0.92 18.83 9.22
C TYR A 56 -0.08 19.70 10.15
N ALA A 57 -0.77 20.50 10.97
CA ALA A 57 -0.11 21.34 11.97
C ALA A 57 0.42 20.52 13.15
N THR A 58 -0.28 19.44 13.52
CA THR A 58 0.09 18.59 14.66
C THR A 58 0.33 17.13 14.26
N GLU A 59 1.17 16.44 15.02
CA GLU A 59 1.46 15.02 14.81
C GLU A 59 0.22 14.15 15.00
N GLN A 60 -0.61 14.51 15.98
CA GLN A 60 -1.80 13.76 16.33
C GLN A 60 -2.82 13.74 15.18
N GLU A 61 -3.04 14.88 14.53
CA GLU A 61 -3.90 14.97 13.35
C GLU A 61 -3.35 14.13 12.20
N ALA A 62 -2.04 14.21 11.94
CA ALA A 62 -1.39 13.42 10.89
C ALA A 62 -1.51 11.91 11.15
N ARG A 63 -1.33 11.45 12.40
CA ARG A 63 -1.48 10.04 12.78
C ARG A 63 -2.91 9.54 12.63
N VAL A 64 -3.89 10.34 13.07
CA VAL A 64 -5.32 10.01 12.88
C VAL A 64 -5.62 9.87 11.40
N ALA A 65 -5.21 10.86 10.58
CA ALA A 65 -5.41 10.84 9.15
C ALA A 65 -4.72 9.65 8.47
N ALA A 66 -3.46 9.37 8.82
CA ALA A 66 -2.72 8.21 8.31
C ALA A 66 -3.50 6.90 8.52
N GLY A 67 -4.01 6.66 9.74
CA GLY A 67 -4.83 5.47 10.01
C GLY A 67 -6.15 5.42 9.21
N TRP A 68 -6.76 6.56 8.88
CA TRP A 68 -7.91 6.59 7.97
C TRP A 68 -7.52 6.25 6.54
N PHE A 69 -6.39 6.75 6.05
CA PHE A 69 -5.92 6.49 4.69
C PHE A 69 -5.50 5.04 4.50
N GLU A 70 -4.76 4.44 5.45
CA GLU A 70 -4.39 3.01 5.40
C GLU A 70 -5.62 2.12 5.30
N ARG A 71 -6.60 2.30 6.19
CA ARG A 71 -7.84 1.52 6.19
C ARG A 71 -8.62 1.70 4.88
N SER A 72 -8.66 2.92 4.36
CA SER A 72 -9.39 3.24 3.12
C SER A 72 -8.72 2.65 1.89
N ALA A 73 -7.39 2.67 1.85
CA ALA A 73 -6.60 2.09 0.78
C ALA A 73 -6.69 0.56 0.80
N ASN A 74 -6.51 -0.07 1.96
CA ASN A 74 -6.64 -1.53 2.12
C ASN A 74 -8.03 -2.04 1.77
N ARG A 75 -9.08 -1.25 1.98
CA ARG A 75 -10.45 -1.62 1.56
C ARG A 75 -10.61 -1.69 0.03
N LYS A 76 -9.78 -0.98 -0.73
CA LYS A 76 -9.83 -0.91 -2.19
C LYS A 76 -8.81 -1.81 -2.89
N VAL A 77 -7.79 -2.29 -2.18
CA VAL A 77 -6.84 -3.29 -2.67
C VAL A 77 -7.55 -4.64 -2.74
N LYS A 78 -8.31 -4.85 -3.83
CA LYS A 78 -8.81 -6.17 -4.21
C LYS A 78 -7.82 -6.77 -5.21
N PRO A 79 -7.50 -8.07 -5.14
CA PRO A 79 -6.83 -8.73 -6.26
C PRO A 79 -7.69 -8.57 -7.52
N PRO A 80 -7.08 -8.53 -8.72
CA PRO A 80 -7.82 -8.56 -9.98
C PRO A 80 -8.81 -9.72 -9.92
N THR A 81 -10.08 -9.43 -10.17
CA THR A 81 -11.15 -10.42 -10.02
C THR A 81 -11.11 -11.30 -11.26
N GLY A 82 -10.42 -12.43 -11.15
CA GLY A 82 -10.21 -13.36 -12.26
C GLY A 82 -9.47 -14.62 -11.84
N PHE A 83 -10.10 -15.44 -11.00
CA PHE A 83 -9.85 -16.87 -10.90
C PHE A 83 -11.17 -17.59 -10.65
#